data_AF-A0A351FR01-F1
#
_entry.id   AF-A0A351FR01-F1
#
_cell.length_a   1.000
_cell.length_b   1.000
_cell.length_c   1.000
_cell.angle_alpha   90.00
_cell.angle_beta   90.00
_cell.angle_gamma   90.00
#
_symmetry.space_group_name_H-M   'P 1'
#
loop_
_entity.id
_entity.type
_entity.pdbx_description
1 polymer ?
#
loop_
_entity_poly.entity_id
_entity_poly.type
_entity_poly.pdbx_seq_one_letter_code
_entity_poly.pdbx_strand_id
1 'polypeptide(L)'
;PKAGVFAVRQGPPLAENLRRALTGRPLKPFRPQNDFLSLVSTGDKYAIGSKWSFALEGDWVWKLKNWIDLRWMAKYYDLPEMEEDDAVEIADGLADAEALKEISAIAMRCGGCGAKVGTDVLSRALQMLEPVKRPDVLIGLNEPDDAAVVEVPPGKVMVHTVDFFRAFVDDPYIFGQVAANHALGDVFAMGAEPQSALAVASVPFGPEAKVEETLFHMMSGAMQVLADAGASLVGGHTSEASELALGFSINGLADKDKILRKGGMKPGDRLILTKPLGTGTLFAADMRGDAKGRWIDDALRSMVKSNRVGAGVLFARGATACTDVTGFGLLGHLVEMARPSEVDVELDLNALPLLDGALDCVRNGIFSSLQPQNVRLRRAIRNGSNGARESELLPLIFDPQTAGGLLASVPEAEATGCIDALKDAGYPTAAIVGRILPQSNNLEPITLLS
;
A
#
# COMPACT_ATOMS: atom_id res chain seq x y z
N PRO A 1 32.35 12.05 22.17
CA PRO A 1 31.75 13.33 21.71
C PRO A 1 30.45 13.06 20.95
N LYS A 2 29.40 13.87 21.17
CA LYS A 2 28.11 13.73 20.47
C LYS A 2 28.17 14.32 19.05
N ALA A 3 28.99 13.74 18.18
CA ALA A 3 29.03 14.12 16.77
C ALA A 3 28.93 12.86 15.89
N GLY A 4 28.02 12.88 14.91
CA GLY A 4 27.71 11.73 14.06
C GLY A 4 28.91 11.16 13.30
N VAL A 5 29.94 11.98 13.04
CA VAL A 5 31.18 11.55 12.37
C VAL A 5 31.91 10.44 13.14
N PHE A 6 31.88 10.46 14.47
CA PHE A 6 32.47 9.39 15.27
C PHE A 6 31.68 8.08 15.12
N ALA A 7 30.34 8.13 15.14
CA ALA A 7 29.49 6.96 14.97
C ALA A 7 29.69 6.30 13.61
N VAL A 8 29.70 7.08 12.52
CA VAL A 8 29.93 6.58 11.15
C VAL A 8 31.32 5.92 11.01
N ARG A 9 32.36 6.50 11.60
CA ARG A 9 33.73 5.96 11.56
C ARG A 9 33.93 4.74 12.45
N GLN A 10 33.12 4.60 13.51
CA GLN A 10 33.14 3.48 14.43
C GLN A 10 32.37 2.27 13.91
N GLY A 11 31.42 2.46 12.99
CA GLY A 11 30.62 1.39 12.40
C GLY A 11 31.45 0.24 11.81
N PRO A 12 32.34 0.47 10.83
CA PRO A 12 33.10 -0.62 10.21
C PRO A 12 34.04 -1.37 11.18
N PRO A 13 34.84 -0.69 12.05
CA PRO A 13 35.62 -1.38 13.07
C PRO A 13 34.77 -2.15 14.07
N LEU A 14 33.59 -1.64 14.44
CA LEU A 14 32.65 -2.34 15.29
C LEU A 14 32.08 -3.58 14.59
N ALA A 15 31.60 -3.45 13.36
CA ALA A 15 31.08 -4.57 12.57
C ALA A 15 32.14 -5.66 12.36
N GLU A 16 33.38 -5.29 12.04
CA GLU A 16 34.51 -6.22 11.91
C GLU A 16 34.84 -6.90 13.23
N ASN A 17 34.87 -6.17 14.35
CA ASN A 17 35.14 -6.76 15.66
C ASN A 17 33.98 -7.61 16.18
N LEU A 18 32.73 -7.25 15.85
CA LEU A 18 31.57 -8.09 16.10
C LEU A 18 31.71 -9.40 15.33
N ARG A 19 32.00 -9.37 14.03
CA ARG A 19 32.26 -10.59 13.23
C ARG A 19 33.43 -11.41 13.77
N ARG A 20 34.53 -10.77 14.22
CA ARG A 20 35.67 -11.46 14.85
C ARG A 20 35.30 -12.12 16.16
N ALA A 21 34.59 -11.39 17.03
CA ALA A 21 34.10 -11.92 18.31
C ALA A 21 33.23 -13.16 18.07
N LEU A 22 32.31 -13.05 17.12
CA LEU A 22 31.34 -14.09 16.78
C LEU A 22 31.95 -15.30 16.06
N THR A 23 33.19 -15.18 15.54
CA THR A 23 33.93 -16.28 14.88
C THR A 23 35.14 -16.77 15.68
N GLY A 24 35.21 -16.43 16.98
CA GLY A 24 36.32 -16.82 17.87
C GLY A 24 37.69 -16.23 17.50
N ARG A 25 37.72 -15.21 16.63
CA ARG A 25 38.95 -14.54 16.19
C ARG A 25 39.32 -13.40 17.16
N PRO A 26 40.61 -13.15 17.39
CA PRO A 26 41.04 -12.04 18.25
C PRO A 26 40.57 -10.69 17.68
N LEU A 27 40.04 -9.85 18.58
CA LEU A 27 39.60 -8.50 18.27
C LEU A 27 40.76 -7.64 17.79
N LYS A 28 40.49 -6.78 16.81
CA LYS A 28 41.44 -5.77 16.37
C LYS A 28 41.31 -4.53 17.25
N PRO A 29 42.41 -4.02 17.82
CA PRO A 29 42.37 -2.76 18.54
C PRO A 29 41.98 -1.64 17.57
N PHE A 30 40.97 -0.86 17.95
CA PHE A 30 40.56 0.34 17.24
C PHE A 30 40.92 1.55 18.09
N ARG A 31 41.64 2.51 17.49
CA ARG A 31 41.87 3.81 18.10
C ARG A 31 40.87 4.79 17.51
N PRO A 32 39.86 5.24 18.27
CA PRO A 32 38.93 6.24 17.76
C PRO A 32 39.69 7.50 17.38
N GLN A 33 39.26 8.14 16.29
CA GLN A 33 39.68 9.51 16.04
C GLN A 33 39.28 10.36 17.24
N ASN A 34 40.11 11.33 17.62
CA ASN A 34 39.86 12.22 18.75
C ASN A 34 39.44 13.63 18.32
N ASP A 35 39.50 13.91 17.02
CA ASP A 35 39.23 15.21 16.44
C ASP A 35 38.50 15.07 15.10
N PHE A 36 37.81 16.12 14.69
CA PHE A 36 37.05 16.20 13.45
C PHE A 36 36.97 17.65 12.98
N LEU A 37 36.87 17.82 11.66
CA LEU A 37 36.60 19.13 11.06
C LEU A 37 35.11 19.45 11.29
N SER A 38 34.84 20.53 12.03
CA SER A 38 33.49 21.10 12.15
C SER A 38 33.30 22.16 11.09
N LEU A 39 32.21 22.09 10.31
CA LEU A 39 31.85 23.08 9.31
C LEU A 39 30.39 23.49 9.54
N VAL A 40 30.17 24.77 9.86
CA VAL A 40 28.84 25.31 10.15
C VAL A 40 28.53 26.42 9.14
N SER A 41 27.45 26.25 8.38
CA SER A 41 26.96 27.29 7.48
C SER A 41 26.32 28.41 8.29
N THR A 42 26.61 29.66 7.95
CA THR A 42 26.07 30.84 8.65
C THR A 42 24.99 31.59 7.87
N GLY A 43 24.62 31.10 6.66
CA GLY A 43 23.77 31.83 5.70
C GLY A 43 24.59 32.32 4.50
N ASP A 44 23.94 32.77 3.42
CA ASP A 44 24.55 33.44 2.26
C ASP A 44 25.77 32.75 1.61
N LYS A 45 25.78 31.40 1.61
CA LYS A 45 26.92 30.60 1.13
C LYS A 45 28.25 30.92 1.83
N TYR A 46 28.17 31.25 3.11
CA TYR A 46 29.29 31.47 4.02
C TYR A 46 29.31 30.37 5.10
N ALA A 47 30.50 30.03 5.60
CA ALA A 47 30.65 29.03 6.66
C ALA A 47 31.86 29.31 7.54
N ILE A 48 31.78 28.81 8.77
CA ILE A 48 32.90 28.79 9.73
C ILE A 48 33.34 27.34 9.90
N GLY A 49 34.64 27.12 9.83
CA GLY A 49 35.31 25.84 9.98
C GLY A 49 36.22 25.85 11.20
N SER A 50 36.20 24.78 11.98
CA SER A 50 37.10 24.60 13.12
C SER A 50 37.72 23.21 13.08
N LYS A 51 39.05 23.14 13.24
CA LYS A 51 39.80 21.89 13.37
C LYS A 51 41.03 22.13 14.23
N TRP A 52 41.29 21.21 15.16
CA TRP A 52 42.31 21.41 16.20
C TRP A 52 42.11 22.76 16.92
N SER A 53 43.13 23.63 16.91
CA SER A 53 43.09 24.97 17.49
C SER A 53 42.90 26.08 16.44
N PHE A 54 42.57 25.74 15.19
CA PHE A 54 42.41 26.70 14.11
C PHE A 54 40.93 26.87 13.75
N ALA A 55 40.52 28.13 13.62
CA ALA A 55 39.24 28.53 13.07
C ALA A 55 39.47 29.30 11.75
N LEU A 56 38.66 28.99 10.75
CA LEU A 56 38.70 29.60 9.42
C LEU A 56 37.27 29.95 9.04
N GLU A 57 37.07 31.06 8.34
CA GLU A 57 35.76 31.47 7.84
C GLU A 57 35.84 32.00 6.42
N GLY A 58 34.72 31.93 5.69
CA GLY A 58 34.65 32.42 4.32
C GLY A 58 33.73 31.61 3.41
N ASP A 59 33.43 32.19 2.25
CA ASP A 59 32.72 31.50 1.15
C ASP A 59 33.45 30.24 0.69
N TRP A 60 34.79 30.24 0.76
CA TRP A 60 35.60 29.10 0.38
C TRP A 60 35.43 27.93 1.37
N VAL A 61 35.19 28.21 2.66
CA VAL A 61 34.88 27.21 3.69
C VAL A 61 33.50 26.62 3.43
N TRP A 62 32.53 27.44 3.01
CA TRP A 62 31.23 26.96 2.61
C TRP A 62 31.29 26.07 1.36
N LYS A 63 32.08 26.45 0.34
CA LYS A 63 32.28 25.62 -0.86
C LYS A 63 32.86 24.25 -0.50
N LEU A 64 33.82 24.22 0.43
CA LEU A 64 34.37 22.96 0.95
C LEU A 64 33.29 22.13 1.65
N LYS A 65 32.50 22.74 2.54
CA LYS A 65 31.38 22.08 3.22
C LYS A 65 30.38 21.50 2.22
N ASN A 66 29.90 22.33 1.30
CA ASN A 66 28.93 21.95 0.28
C ASN A 66 29.46 20.80 -0.60
N TRP A 67 30.75 20.82 -0.96
CA TRP A 67 31.37 19.71 -1.69
C TRP A 67 31.42 18.42 -0.87
N ILE A 68 31.77 18.47 0.43
CA ILE A 68 31.77 17.30 1.33
C ILE A 68 30.34 16.75 1.45
N ASP A 69 29.35 17.61 1.70
CA ASP A 69 27.95 17.22 1.89
C ASP A 69 27.37 16.60 0.61
N LEU A 70 27.56 17.25 -0.55
CA LEU A 70 27.07 16.72 -1.83
C LEU A 70 27.74 15.39 -2.18
N ARG A 71 29.05 15.26 -1.95
CA ARG A 71 29.76 14.00 -2.17
C ARG A 71 29.31 12.90 -1.21
N TRP A 72 28.97 13.25 0.02
CA TRP A 72 28.41 12.32 0.98
C TRP A 72 27.01 11.87 0.56
N MET A 73 26.13 12.82 0.22
CA MET A 73 24.78 12.54 -0.26
C MET A 73 24.78 11.73 -1.56
N ALA A 74 25.72 11.98 -2.47
CA ALA A 74 25.85 11.21 -3.72
C ALA A 74 26.00 9.70 -3.48
N LYS A 75 26.61 9.28 -2.37
CA LYS A 75 26.71 7.85 -2.00
C LYS A 75 25.37 7.19 -1.65
N TYR A 76 24.34 7.99 -1.43
CA TYR A 76 22.98 7.55 -1.12
C TYR A 76 22.02 7.77 -2.29
N TYR A 77 22.49 8.41 -3.37
CA TYR A 77 21.73 8.55 -4.62
C TYR A 77 22.22 7.60 -5.69
N ASP A 78 23.53 7.35 -5.75
CA ASP A 78 24.18 6.40 -6.66
C ASP A 78 24.56 5.15 -5.86
N LEU A 79 23.56 4.33 -5.57
CA LEU A 79 23.75 3.06 -4.87
C LEU A 79 24.36 2.05 -5.86
N PRO A 80 25.48 1.38 -5.51
CA PRO A 80 25.97 0.29 -6.35
C PRO A 80 24.90 -0.79 -6.47
N GLU A 81 24.72 -1.36 -7.66
CA GLU A 81 23.88 -2.55 -7.86
C GLU A 81 24.30 -3.63 -6.86
N MET A 82 23.33 -4.24 -6.18
CA MET A 82 23.62 -5.39 -5.33
C MET A 82 24.10 -6.53 -6.23
N GLU A 83 25.31 -7.02 -5.99
CA GLU A 83 25.70 -8.34 -6.50
C GLU A 83 24.76 -9.38 -5.89
N GLU A 84 24.23 -10.29 -6.69
CA GLU A 84 23.42 -11.41 -6.19
C GLU A 84 24.28 -12.22 -5.21
N ASP A 85 23.90 -12.22 -3.92
CA ASP A 85 24.60 -13.00 -2.90
C ASP A 85 24.43 -14.50 -3.22
N ASP A 86 25.54 -15.13 -3.61
CA ASP A 86 25.71 -16.58 -3.46
C ASP A 86 25.55 -16.91 -1.97
N ALA A 87 24.64 -17.86 -1.72
CA ALA A 87 24.30 -18.50 -0.44
C ALA A 87 25.13 -18.11 0.80
N VAL A 88 24.42 -17.60 1.82
CA VAL A 88 24.94 -17.34 3.16
C VAL A 88 25.66 -18.57 3.74
N GLU A 89 26.99 -18.55 3.79
CA GLU A 89 27.75 -19.45 4.67
C GLU A 89 27.72 -18.89 6.11
N ILE A 90 26.95 -19.55 6.97
CA ILE A 90 26.93 -19.26 8.40
C ILE A 90 28.23 -19.80 9.02
N ALA A 91 29.05 -18.92 9.57
CA ALA A 91 30.27 -19.32 10.29
C ALA A 91 29.95 -19.91 11.67
N ASP A 92 30.69 -20.96 12.06
CA ASP A 92 30.56 -21.61 13.37
C ASP A 92 30.86 -20.64 14.53
N GLY A 93 29.95 -20.53 15.50
CA GLY A 93 30.16 -19.83 16.78
C GLY A 93 29.28 -18.59 17.06
N LEU A 94 28.29 -18.29 16.21
CA LEU A 94 27.53 -17.02 16.22
C LEU A 94 26.35 -16.90 17.20
N ALA A 95 26.01 -17.93 17.99
CA ALA A 95 24.89 -17.89 18.95
C ALA A 95 25.22 -18.64 20.24
N ASP A 96 24.69 -18.17 21.39
CA ASP A 96 24.82 -18.87 22.68
C ASP A 96 23.94 -20.13 22.73
N ALA A 97 24.07 -20.97 23.76
CA ALA A 97 23.38 -22.26 23.83
C ALA A 97 21.83 -22.15 23.89
N GLU A 98 21.29 -20.98 24.23
CA GLU A 98 19.85 -20.71 24.35
C GLU A 98 19.32 -20.14 23.02
N ALA A 99 20.04 -19.19 22.43
CA ALA A 99 19.83 -18.68 21.08
C ALA A 99 20.03 -19.78 20.02
N LEU A 100 20.97 -20.71 20.18
CA LEU A 100 21.14 -21.88 19.32
C LEU A 100 19.97 -22.87 19.48
N LYS A 101 19.36 -22.95 20.66
CA LYS A 101 18.18 -23.77 20.90
C LYS A 101 16.96 -23.17 20.20
N GLU A 102 16.79 -21.86 20.28
CA GLU A 102 15.76 -21.11 19.56
C GLU A 102 15.98 -21.15 18.04
N ILE A 103 17.22 -20.97 17.56
CA ILE A 103 17.60 -21.06 16.15
C ILE A 103 17.49 -22.49 15.60
N SER A 104 17.79 -23.52 16.40
CA SER A 104 17.53 -24.92 16.02
C SER A 104 16.04 -25.25 15.97
N ALA A 105 15.21 -24.53 16.74
CA ALA A 105 13.76 -24.63 16.67
C ALA A 105 13.18 -23.84 15.47
N ILE A 106 13.90 -22.83 14.94
CA ILE A 106 13.57 -22.13 13.68
C ILE A 106 13.59 -23.10 12.50
N ALA A 107 14.52 -24.07 12.47
CA ALA A 107 14.60 -25.08 11.41
C ALA A 107 13.48 -26.15 11.46
N MET A 108 12.72 -26.21 12.57
CA MET A 108 11.72 -27.26 12.84
C MET A 108 10.42 -26.67 13.42
N ARG A 109 9.97 -25.50 12.93
CA ARG A 109 8.60 -25.04 13.24
C ARG A 109 7.59 -25.78 12.37
N CYS A 110 6.56 -26.32 13.01
CA CYS A 110 5.46 -26.97 12.31
C CYS A 110 4.70 -25.91 11.49
N GLY A 111 4.75 -25.99 10.16
CA GLY A 111 3.95 -25.14 9.25
C GLY A 111 2.43 -25.41 9.28
N GLY A 112 1.94 -26.09 10.32
CA GLY A 112 0.51 -26.31 10.60
C GLY A 112 0.01 -25.39 11.73
N CYS A 113 -0.95 -25.85 12.53
CA CYS A 113 -1.54 -25.08 13.64
C CYS A 113 -0.56 -24.57 14.71
N GLY A 114 0.71 -25.02 14.69
CA GLY A 114 1.77 -24.61 15.61
C GLY A 114 2.54 -23.35 15.19
N ALA A 115 2.34 -22.82 13.98
CA ALA A 115 2.96 -21.57 13.51
C ALA A 115 2.14 -20.32 13.89
N LYS A 116 1.62 -20.26 15.12
CA LYS A 116 0.82 -19.13 15.63
C LYS A 116 1.65 -18.26 16.57
N VAL A 117 1.31 -16.98 16.64
CA VAL A 117 1.79 -16.11 17.71
C VAL A 117 1.30 -16.65 19.06
N GLY A 118 2.17 -16.64 20.07
CA GLY A 118 1.84 -17.12 21.42
C GLY A 118 0.64 -16.39 22.03
N THR A 119 -0.21 -17.11 22.76
CA THR A 119 -1.48 -16.60 23.31
C THR A 119 -1.30 -15.35 24.18
N ASP A 120 -0.25 -15.28 24.99
CA ASP A 120 0.00 -14.12 25.86
C ASP A 120 0.37 -12.87 25.07
N VAL A 121 1.23 -13.02 24.05
CA VAL A 121 1.62 -11.94 23.13
C VAL A 121 0.41 -11.39 22.39
N LEU A 122 -0.41 -12.31 21.83
CA LEU A 122 -1.64 -11.94 21.13
C LEU A 122 -2.61 -11.23 22.08
N SER A 123 -2.83 -11.76 23.29
CA SER A 123 -3.76 -11.19 24.25
C SER A 123 -3.35 -9.78 24.69
N ARG A 124 -2.05 -9.54 24.95
CA ARG A 124 -1.54 -8.20 25.29
C ARG A 124 -1.71 -7.21 24.14
N ALA A 125 -1.35 -7.61 22.93
CA ALA A 125 -1.53 -6.77 21.75
C ALA A 125 -3.02 -6.40 21.55
N LEU A 126 -3.94 -7.37 21.67
CA LEU A 126 -5.37 -7.14 21.49
C LEU A 126 -6.00 -6.27 22.60
N GLN A 127 -5.54 -6.37 23.85
CA GLN A 127 -6.03 -5.53 24.96
C GLN A 127 -5.67 -4.04 24.80
N MET A 128 -4.66 -3.71 23.99
CA MET A 128 -4.26 -2.33 23.70
C MET A 128 -5.14 -1.68 22.62
N LEU A 129 -6.06 -2.42 22.03
CA LEU A 129 -6.89 -1.99 20.92
C LEU A 129 -8.35 -1.72 21.36
N GLU A 130 -8.98 -0.69 20.80
CA GLU A 130 -10.38 -0.33 21.11
C GLU A 130 -11.31 -0.54 19.89
N PRO A 131 -11.93 -1.72 19.71
CA PRO A 131 -12.80 -1.98 18.57
C PRO A 131 -14.15 -1.30 18.71
N VAL A 132 -14.76 -0.96 17.57
CA VAL A 132 -16.14 -0.46 17.54
C VAL A 132 -17.09 -1.51 18.10
N LYS A 133 -17.90 -1.13 19.09
CA LYS A 133 -18.91 -2.00 19.68
C LYS A 133 -20.19 -1.92 18.86
N ARG A 134 -20.75 -3.07 18.48
CA ARG A 134 -22.06 -3.15 17.86
C ARG A 134 -22.98 -4.12 18.61
N PRO A 135 -24.27 -3.82 18.75
CA PRO A 135 -25.22 -4.65 19.51
C PRO A 135 -25.59 -5.95 18.81
N ASP A 136 -25.37 -6.03 17.49
CA ASP A 136 -25.63 -7.21 16.65
C ASP A 136 -24.45 -8.21 16.62
N VAL A 137 -23.34 -7.88 17.29
CA VAL A 137 -22.23 -8.81 17.56
C VAL A 137 -22.49 -9.48 18.90
N LEU A 138 -22.91 -10.75 18.84
CA LEU A 138 -23.29 -11.53 20.02
C LEU A 138 -22.07 -12.15 20.72
N ILE A 139 -21.07 -12.56 19.93
CA ILE A 139 -19.80 -13.12 20.41
C ILE A 139 -18.67 -12.52 19.56
N GLY A 140 -17.60 -12.02 20.19
CA GLY A 140 -16.50 -11.30 19.52
C GLY A 140 -15.30 -11.04 20.44
N LEU A 141 -14.49 -10.02 20.17
CA LEU A 141 -13.22 -9.80 20.90
C LEU A 141 -13.32 -9.59 22.42
N ASN A 142 -14.45 -9.10 22.93
CA ASN A 142 -14.65 -8.87 24.37
C ASN A 142 -14.99 -10.16 25.14
N GLU A 143 -15.49 -11.17 24.43
CA GLU A 143 -15.82 -12.50 24.95
C GLU A 143 -15.25 -13.54 23.96
N PRO A 144 -13.91 -13.72 23.91
CA PRO A 144 -13.29 -14.58 22.92
C PRO A 144 -13.77 -16.03 23.03
N ASP A 145 -14.19 -16.60 21.90
CA ASP A 145 -14.66 -17.98 21.75
C ASP A 145 -14.13 -18.55 20.41
N ASP A 146 -14.51 -19.78 20.06
CA ASP A 146 -14.04 -20.46 18.84
C ASP A 146 -14.49 -19.76 17.53
N ALA A 147 -15.57 -18.97 17.57
CA ALA A 147 -16.06 -18.21 16.43
C ALA A 147 -16.81 -16.93 16.88
N ALA A 148 -16.79 -15.92 16.02
CA ALA A 148 -17.65 -14.76 16.17
C ALA A 148 -19.08 -15.08 15.70
N VAL A 149 -20.07 -14.53 16.40
CA VAL A 149 -21.50 -14.69 16.06
C VAL A 149 -22.10 -13.32 15.83
N VAL A 150 -22.69 -13.13 14.65
CA VAL A 150 -23.22 -11.85 14.19
C VAL A 150 -24.63 -12.04 13.64
N GLU A 151 -25.59 -11.25 14.13
CA GLU A 151 -26.99 -11.30 13.71
C GLU A 151 -27.22 -10.48 12.42
N VAL A 152 -28.06 -11.00 11.52
CA VAL A 152 -28.48 -10.31 10.29
C VAL A 152 -29.93 -9.82 10.45
N PRO A 153 -30.21 -8.50 10.39
CA PRO A 153 -31.56 -7.99 10.53
C PRO A 153 -32.52 -8.47 9.42
N PRO A 154 -33.82 -8.68 9.72
CA PRO A 154 -34.82 -9.01 8.72
C PRO A 154 -34.88 -7.98 7.57
N GLY A 155 -34.93 -8.46 6.32
CA GLY A 155 -35.00 -7.61 5.12
C GLY A 155 -33.65 -7.13 4.58
N LYS A 156 -32.55 -7.37 5.32
CA LYS A 156 -31.18 -7.15 4.84
C LYS A 156 -30.64 -8.40 4.16
N VAL A 157 -29.58 -8.22 3.39
CA VAL A 157 -28.70 -9.29 2.93
C VAL A 157 -27.27 -9.02 3.38
N MET A 158 -26.49 -10.08 3.51
CA MET A 158 -25.09 -10.01 3.90
C MET A 158 -24.17 -10.06 2.68
N VAL A 159 -23.21 -9.16 2.64
CA VAL A 159 -22.13 -9.09 1.66
C VAL A 159 -20.87 -9.60 2.33
N HIS A 160 -20.19 -10.55 1.72
CA HIS A 160 -18.96 -11.13 2.25
C HIS A 160 -17.83 -10.94 1.26
N THR A 161 -16.70 -10.43 1.73
CA THR A 161 -15.46 -10.36 0.96
C THR A 161 -14.27 -10.78 1.83
N VAL A 162 -13.16 -11.12 1.18
CA VAL A 162 -11.87 -11.33 1.81
C VAL A 162 -10.77 -10.88 0.88
N ASP A 163 -9.89 -10.02 1.39
CA ASP A 163 -8.64 -9.64 0.73
C ASP A 163 -7.47 -9.81 1.67
N PHE A 164 -6.31 -10.19 1.12
CA PHE A 164 -5.08 -10.42 1.87
C PHE A 164 -3.88 -10.20 0.97
N PHE A 165 -2.91 -9.42 1.44
CA PHE A 165 -1.67 -9.20 0.70
C PHE A 165 -0.47 -8.95 1.62
N ARG A 166 0.72 -9.11 1.05
CA ARG A 166 2.00 -8.88 1.72
C ARG A 166 2.27 -7.40 1.86
N ALA A 167 2.97 -7.04 2.93
CA ALA A 167 3.44 -5.69 3.16
C ALA A 167 4.34 -5.24 2.00
N PHE A 168 4.01 -4.07 1.47
CA PHE A 168 4.79 -3.39 0.43
C PHE A 168 5.32 -2.04 0.94
N VAL A 169 5.09 -1.74 2.23
CA VAL A 169 5.66 -0.62 2.97
C VAL A 169 6.14 -1.09 4.33
N ASP A 170 7.17 -0.41 4.84
CA ASP A 170 7.81 -0.75 6.10
C ASP A 170 7.04 -0.24 7.33
N ASP A 171 6.17 0.76 7.17
CA ASP A 171 5.33 1.31 8.25
C ASP A 171 4.12 0.39 8.50
N PRO A 172 4.06 -0.36 9.62
CA PRO A 172 2.97 -1.30 9.86
C PRO A 172 1.63 -0.59 10.04
N TYR A 173 1.62 0.61 10.61
CA TYR A 173 0.39 1.37 10.86
C TYR A 173 -0.26 1.81 9.55
N ILE A 174 0.53 2.39 8.64
CA ILE A 174 0.04 2.76 7.31
C ILE A 174 -0.36 1.52 6.52
N PHE A 175 0.42 0.44 6.58
CA PHE A 175 0.07 -0.83 5.95
C PHE A 175 -1.30 -1.36 6.44
N GLY A 176 -1.53 -1.30 7.76
CA GLY A 176 -2.82 -1.64 8.37
C GLY A 176 -3.98 -0.82 7.83
N GLN A 177 -3.81 0.50 7.70
CA GLN A 177 -4.81 1.39 7.11
C GLN A 177 -5.11 1.03 5.65
N VAL A 178 -4.07 0.76 4.85
CA VAL A 178 -4.25 0.42 3.43
C VAL A 178 -4.94 -0.94 3.27
N ALA A 179 -4.53 -1.96 4.02
CA ALA A 179 -5.16 -3.29 3.98
C ALA A 179 -6.64 -3.25 4.37
N ALA A 180 -7.00 -2.50 5.42
CA ALA A 180 -8.39 -2.32 5.80
C ALA A 180 -9.20 -1.58 4.73
N ASN A 181 -8.67 -0.49 4.16
CA ASN A 181 -9.35 0.25 3.09
C ASN A 181 -9.52 -0.59 1.82
N HIS A 182 -8.53 -1.42 1.48
CA HIS A 182 -8.60 -2.33 0.33
C HIS A 182 -9.74 -3.33 0.51
N ALA A 183 -9.75 -4.07 1.62
CA ALA A 183 -10.78 -5.08 1.89
C ALA A 183 -12.20 -4.49 2.03
N LEU A 184 -12.32 -3.26 2.53
CA LEU A 184 -13.61 -2.55 2.57
C LEU A 184 -14.09 -2.06 1.20
N GLY A 185 -13.19 -1.95 0.22
CA GLY A 185 -13.47 -1.44 -1.13
C GLY A 185 -14.63 -2.16 -1.81
N ASP A 186 -14.60 -3.50 -1.80
CA ASP A 186 -15.65 -4.37 -2.32
C ASP A 186 -17.02 -4.09 -1.70
N VAL A 187 -17.07 -3.93 -0.37
CA VAL A 187 -18.32 -3.69 0.37
C VAL A 187 -18.93 -2.34 -0.04
N PHE A 188 -18.10 -1.31 -0.16
CA PHE A 188 -18.53 0.02 -0.61
C PHE A 188 -18.94 0.03 -2.09
N ALA A 189 -18.24 -0.71 -2.94
CA ALA A 189 -18.58 -0.82 -4.37
C ALA A 189 -19.98 -1.42 -4.58
N MET A 190 -20.42 -2.32 -3.69
CA MET A 190 -21.78 -2.88 -3.73
C MET A 190 -22.83 -2.03 -2.99
N GLY A 191 -22.41 -0.98 -2.28
CA GLY A 191 -23.31 -0.12 -1.50
C GLY A 191 -23.78 -0.72 -0.20
N ALA A 192 -23.02 -1.69 0.31
CA ALA A 192 -23.27 -2.27 1.61
C ALA A 192 -22.63 -1.43 2.72
N GLU A 193 -23.23 -1.48 3.89
CA GLU A 193 -22.69 -0.92 5.12
C GLU A 193 -21.82 -1.97 5.80
N PRO A 194 -20.51 -1.74 5.99
CA PRO A 194 -19.65 -2.66 6.74
C PRO A 194 -20.18 -2.90 8.15
N GLN A 195 -20.16 -4.15 8.59
CA GLN A 195 -20.69 -4.55 9.90
C GLN A 195 -19.59 -5.15 10.77
N SER A 196 -18.90 -6.19 10.29
CA SER A 196 -17.89 -6.92 11.05
C SER A 196 -16.69 -7.28 10.19
N ALA A 197 -15.51 -7.37 10.80
CA ALA A 197 -14.28 -7.78 10.18
C ALA A 197 -13.61 -8.91 10.97
N LEU A 198 -12.98 -9.85 10.25
CA LEU A 198 -12.04 -10.83 10.78
C LEU A 198 -10.67 -10.55 10.17
N ALA A 199 -9.65 -10.34 11.00
CA ALA A 199 -8.28 -10.13 10.52
C ALA A 199 -7.61 -11.45 10.13
N VAL A 200 -6.81 -11.44 9.08
CA VAL A 200 -5.87 -12.52 8.76
C VAL A 200 -4.50 -11.88 8.66
N ALA A 201 -3.63 -12.17 9.62
CA ALA A 201 -2.32 -11.54 9.73
C ALA A 201 -1.21 -12.59 9.68
N SER A 202 -0.17 -12.31 8.91
CA SER A 202 1.10 -13.02 8.98
C SER A 202 2.17 -12.05 9.47
N VAL A 203 2.92 -12.45 10.49
CA VAL A 203 3.96 -11.60 11.09
C VAL A 203 5.32 -12.27 11.01
N PRO A 204 6.40 -11.52 10.74
CA PRO A 204 7.75 -12.06 10.81
C PRO A 204 8.06 -12.65 12.18
N PHE A 205 8.73 -13.80 12.20
CA PHE A 205 9.24 -14.37 13.43
C PHE A 205 10.26 -13.41 14.08
N GLY A 206 10.17 -13.22 15.39
CA GLY A 206 11.09 -12.39 16.15
C GLY A 206 10.82 -12.41 17.64
N PRO A 207 11.60 -11.66 18.43
CA PRO A 207 11.38 -11.53 19.87
C PRO A 207 9.95 -11.05 20.16
N GLU A 208 9.30 -11.63 21.16
CA GLU A 208 7.88 -11.39 21.48
C GLU A 208 7.53 -9.91 21.56
N ALA A 209 8.34 -9.10 22.24
CA ALA A 209 8.10 -7.67 22.38
C ALA A 209 8.07 -6.92 21.03
N LYS A 210 8.84 -7.38 20.04
CA LYS A 210 8.85 -6.79 18.69
C LYS A 210 7.69 -7.26 17.85
N VAL A 211 7.27 -8.51 17.99
CA VAL A 211 6.05 -9.02 17.36
C VAL A 211 4.82 -8.31 17.93
N GLU A 212 4.76 -8.13 19.26
CA GLU A 212 3.71 -7.37 19.96
C GLU A 212 3.60 -5.93 19.46
N GLU A 213 4.72 -5.20 19.41
CA GLU A 213 4.79 -3.82 18.92
C GLU A 213 4.34 -3.72 17.45
N THR A 214 4.80 -4.64 16.60
CA THR A 214 4.44 -4.68 15.18
C THR A 214 2.95 -4.94 14.99
N LEU A 215 2.40 -5.93 15.70
CA LEU A 215 0.97 -6.24 15.69
C LEU A 215 0.14 -5.07 16.18
N PHE A 216 0.55 -4.44 17.29
CA PHE A 216 -0.15 -3.29 17.85
C PHE A 216 -0.23 -2.14 16.83
N HIS A 217 0.88 -1.73 16.23
CA HIS A 217 0.88 -0.66 15.24
C HIS A 217 0.06 -1.01 14.00
N MET A 218 0.25 -2.22 13.47
CA MET A 218 -0.47 -2.69 12.28
C MET A 218 -1.99 -2.73 12.51
N MET A 219 -2.42 -3.34 13.62
CA MET A 219 -3.83 -3.44 13.93
C MET A 219 -4.43 -2.09 14.34
N SER A 220 -3.66 -1.19 14.98
CA SER A 220 -4.13 0.16 15.30
C SER A 220 -4.48 0.97 14.06
N GLY A 221 -3.64 0.90 13.01
CA GLY A 221 -3.92 1.55 11.74
C GLY A 221 -5.16 0.98 11.05
N ALA A 222 -5.28 -0.34 11.01
CA ALA A 222 -6.47 -0.99 10.47
C ALA A 222 -7.75 -0.65 11.24
N MET A 223 -7.67 -0.62 12.58
CA MET A 223 -8.83 -0.36 13.44
C MET A 223 -9.34 1.07 13.33
N GLN A 224 -8.47 2.04 13.10
CA GLN A 224 -8.91 3.40 12.80
C GLN A 224 -9.82 3.41 11.55
N VAL A 225 -9.41 2.71 10.49
CA VAL A 225 -10.17 2.63 9.23
C VAL A 225 -11.48 1.85 9.40
N LEU A 226 -11.44 0.69 10.08
CA LEU A 226 -12.63 -0.10 10.37
C LEU A 226 -13.62 0.69 11.25
N ALA A 227 -13.10 1.45 12.22
CA ALA A 227 -13.92 2.26 13.10
C ALA A 227 -14.63 3.39 12.36
N ASP A 228 -13.90 4.11 11.50
CA ASP A 228 -14.46 5.14 10.64
C ASP A 228 -15.50 4.60 9.64
N ALA A 229 -15.42 3.30 9.33
CA ALA A 229 -16.37 2.56 8.49
C ALA A 229 -17.56 1.97 9.26
N GLY A 230 -17.56 2.01 10.60
CA GLY A 230 -18.59 1.39 11.44
C GLY A 230 -18.50 -0.15 11.52
N ALA A 231 -17.38 -0.73 11.09
CA ALA A 231 -17.12 -2.15 11.14
C ALA A 231 -16.44 -2.54 12.46
N SER A 232 -17.00 -3.52 13.16
CA SER A 232 -16.39 -4.07 14.37
C SER A 232 -15.35 -5.14 13.98
N LEU A 233 -14.12 -5.05 14.50
CA LEU A 233 -13.20 -6.18 14.44
C LEU A 233 -13.68 -7.20 15.49
N VAL A 234 -14.12 -8.37 15.04
CA VAL A 234 -14.76 -9.38 15.92
C VAL A 234 -13.88 -10.59 16.18
N GLY A 235 -12.73 -10.69 15.52
CA GLY A 235 -11.80 -11.80 15.64
C GLY A 235 -10.75 -11.78 14.55
N GLY A 236 -10.06 -12.90 14.40
CA GLY A 236 -9.10 -13.08 13.34
C GLY A 236 -8.21 -14.30 13.53
N HIS A 237 -7.24 -14.42 12.65
CA HIS A 237 -6.20 -15.43 12.70
C HIS A 237 -4.84 -14.76 12.54
N THR A 238 -3.88 -15.14 13.38
CA THR A 238 -2.49 -14.68 13.27
C THR A 238 -1.57 -15.87 13.14
N SER A 239 -0.70 -15.83 12.14
CA SER A 239 0.37 -16.80 11.94
C SER A 239 1.72 -16.11 11.89
N GLU A 240 2.77 -16.84 12.23
CA GLU A 240 4.13 -16.43 11.92
C GLU A 240 4.46 -16.81 10.48
N ALA A 241 5.18 -15.94 9.77
CA ALA A 241 5.65 -16.16 8.40
C ALA A 241 7.00 -15.49 8.19
N SER A 242 7.58 -15.67 7.00
CA SER A 242 8.79 -14.94 6.59
C SER A 242 8.55 -13.44 6.41
N GLU A 243 7.31 -13.04 6.14
CA GLU A 243 6.97 -11.69 5.73
C GLU A 243 5.70 -11.20 6.39
N LEU A 244 5.63 -9.89 6.61
CA LEU A 244 4.44 -9.23 7.11
C LEU A 244 3.37 -9.26 6.03
N ALA A 245 2.16 -9.67 6.39
CA ALA A 245 1.00 -9.64 5.53
C ALA A 245 -0.25 -9.42 6.36
N LEU A 246 -1.24 -8.76 5.77
CA LEU A 246 -2.50 -8.47 6.43
C LEU A 246 -3.62 -8.55 5.42
N GLY A 247 -4.76 -8.99 5.92
CA GLY A 247 -6.00 -9.06 5.19
C GLY A 247 -7.17 -9.05 6.15
N PHE A 248 -8.35 -8.85 5.58
CA PHE A 248 -9.58 -8.88 6.32
C PHE A 248 -10.63 -9.63 5.53
N SER A 249 -11.35 -10.53 6.21
CA SER A 249 -12.68 -10.90 5.77
C SER A 249 -13.67 -9.89 6.32
N ILE A 250 -14.43 -9.24 5.44
CA ILE A 250 -15.42 -8.23 5.81
C ILE A 250 -16.81 -8.76 5.53
N ASN A 251 -17.70 -8.59 6.50
CA ASN A 251 -19.14 -8.75 6.33
C ASN A 251 -19.78 -7.36 6.33
N GLY A 252 -20.58 -7.07 5.30
CA GLY A 252 -21.41 -5.89 5.19
C GLY A 252 -22.89 -6.25 5.09
N LEU A 253 -23.76 -5.29 5.36
CA LEU A 253 -25.20 -5.42 5.27
C LEU A 253 -25.74 -4.45 4.20
N ALA A 254 -26.67 -4.91 3.38
CA ALA A 254 -27.34 -4.06 2.40
C ALA A 254 -28.84 -4.33 2.36
N ASP A 255 -29.61 -3.31 1.97
CA ASP A 255 -31.00 -3.54 1.57
C ASP A 255 -30.99 -4.36 0.28
N LYS A 256 -31.76 -5.45 0.25
CA LYS A 256 -31.79 -6.40 -0.87
C LYS A 256 -31.96 -5.74 -2.24
N ASP A 257 -32.76 -4.67 -2.30
CA ASP A 257 -33.16 -4.00 -3.54
C ASP A 257 -32.27 -2.79 -3.90
N LYS A 258 -31.25 -2.46 -3.10
CA LYS A 258 -30.38 -1.29 -3.29
C LYS A 258 -28.91 -1.62 -3.58
N ILE A 259 -28.58 -2.89 -3.76
CA ILE A 259 -27.22 -3.33 -4.08
C ILE A 259 -26.86 -2.96 -5.51
N LEU A 260 -25.69 -2.35 -5.70
CA LEU A 260 -25.07 -2.27 -7.02
C LEU A 260 -24.25 -3.51 -7.33
N ARG A 261 -24.20 -3.82 -8.63
CA ARG A 261 -23.39 -4.90 -9.19
C ARG A 261 -22.40 -4.29 -10.16
N LYS A 262 -21.43 -5.10 -10.59
CA LYS A 262 -20.53 -4.74 -11.71
C LYS A 262 -21.31 -4.53 -13.02
N GLY A 263 -22.40 -5.29 -13.21
CA GLY A 263 -23.33 -5.10 -14.32
C GLY A 263 -24.42 -4.08 -14.01
N GLY A 264 -25.00 -3.47 -15.06
CA GLY A 264 -26.07 -2.49 -14.95
C GLY A 264 -25.79 -1.15 -15.64
N MET A 265 -24.63 -1.02 -16.29
CA MET A 265 -24.30 0.18 -17.07
C MET A 265 -25.32 0.39 -18.18
N LYS A 266 -25.73 1.64 -18.41
CA LYS A 266 -26.74 1.98 -19.41
C LYS A 266 -26.16 2.86 -20.51
N PRO A 267 -26.54 2.64 -21.78
CA PRO A 267 -26.18 3.56 -22.86
C PRO A 267 -26.56 5.01 -22.51
N GLY A 268 -25.62 5.93 -22.70
CA GLY A 268 -25.77 7.34 -22.35
C GLY A 268 -25.19 7.71 -20.97
N ASP A 269 -24.93 6.74 -20.10
CA ASP A 269 -24.27 7.02 -18.82
C ASP A 269 -22.82 7.52 -19.02
N ARG A 270 -22.31 8.25 -18.03
CA ARG A 270 -20.92 8.68 -17.92
C ARG A 270 -20.15 7.78 -16.96
N LEU A 271 -18.91 7.48 -17.31
CA LEU A 271 -18.01 6.67 -16.50
C LEU A 271 -17.19 7.58 -15.60
N ILE A 272 -17.29 7.39 -14.29
CA ILE A 272 -16.60 8.19 -13.27
C ILE A 272 -15.56 7.34 -12.56
N LEU A 273 -14.35 7.89 -12.39
CA LEU A 273 -13.27 7.33 -11.56
C LEU A 273 -12.99 8.27 -10.39
N THR A 274 -12.98 7.74 -9.17
CA THR A 274 -12.93 8.55 -7.94
C THR A 274 -11.52 8.81 -7.39
N LYS A 275 -10.53 8.00 -7.75
CA LYS A 275 -9.13 8.14 -7.33
C LYS A 275 -8.17 8.05 -8.52
N PRO A 276 -6.97 8.65 -8.42
CA PRO A 276 -6.00 8.59 -9.50
C PRO A 276 -5.38 7.20 -9.65
N LEU A 277 -4.84 6.93 -10.84
CA LEU A 277 -4.10 5.70 -11.16
C LEU A 277 -2.59 5.87 -10.96
N GLY A 278 -1.91 4.73 -10.79
CA GLY A 278 -0.45 4.63 -10.86
C GLY A 278 0.22 4.04 -9.63
N THR A 279 -0.54 3.49 -8.67
CA THR A 279 0.09 2.94 -7.45
C THR A 279 1.05 1.80 -7.78
N GLY A 280 0.70 0.91 -8.72
CA GLY A 280 1.52 -0.24 -9.06
C GLY A 280 2.89 0.16 -9.61
N THR A 281 2.92 1.07 -10.59
CA THR A 281 4.18 1.55 -11.19
C THR A 281 5.03 2.34 -10.20
N LEU A 282 4.39 3.15 -9.32
CA LEU A 282 5.10 3.92 -8.30
C LEU A 282 5.79 3.02 -7.27
N PHE A 283 5.11 2.01 -6.74
CA PHE A 283 5.73 1.07 -5.80
C PHE A 283 6.76 0.17 -6.49
N ALA A 284 6.59 -0.15 -7.77
CA ALA A 284 7.63 -0.83 -8.54
C ALA A 284 8.90 0.02 -8.69
N ALA A 285 8.78 1.35 -8.81
CA ALA A 285 9.91 2.28 -8.81
C ALA A 285 10.54 2.42 -7.42
N ASP A 286 9.71 2.48 -6.37
CA ASP A 286 10.18 2.59 -4.98
C ASP A 286 11.06 1.40 -4.57
N MET A 287 10.61 0.19 -4.88
CA MET A 287 11.37 -1.05 -4.65
C MET A 287 12.72 -1.09 -5.40
N ARG A 288 12.91 -0.25 -6.42
CA ARG A 288 14.17 -0.13 -7.19
C ARG A 288 15.01 1.09 -6.78
N GLY A 289 14.53 1.91 -5.84
CA GLY A 289 15.18 3.16 -5.47
C GLY A 289 15.00 4.31 -6.47
N ASP A 290 14.12 4.15 -7.45
CA ASP A 290 13.91 5.10 -8.56
C ASP A 290 12.72 6.06 -8.33
N ALA A 291 11.97 5.89 -7.24
CA ALA A 291 10.87 6.78 -6.87
C ALA A 291 11.34 8.01 -6.07
N LYS A 292 10.63 9.12 -6.22
CA LYS A 292 10.76 10.27 -5.32
C LYS A 292 9.88 10.04 -4.10
N GLY A 293 10.39 10.30 -2.90
CA GLY A 293 9.61 10.11 -1.66
C GLY A 293 8.24 10.82 -1.66
N ARG A 294 8.13 12.00 -2.28
CA ARG A 294 6.84 12.70 -2.43
C ARG A 294 5.80 11.94 -3.27
N TRP A 295 6.25 11.17 -4.27
CA TRP A 295 5.36 10.35 -5.10
C TRP A 295 4.75 9.21 -4.27
N ILE A 296 5.55 8.58 -3.42
CA ILE A 296 5.11 7.49 -2.54
C ILE A 296 4.22 8.02 -1.41
N ASP A 297 4.56 9.17 -0.82
CA ASP A 297 3.69 9.82 0.18
C ASP A 297 2.31 10.16 -0.40
N ASP A 298 2.25 10.74 -1.60
CA ASP A 298 0.97 11.04 -2.27
C ASP A 298 0.19 9.75 -2.65
N ALA A 299 0.88 8.70 -3.09
CA ALA A 299 0.27 7.39 -3.34
C ALA A 299 -0.31 6.77 -2.06
N LEU A 300 0.42 6.82 -0.95
CA LEU A 300 -0.05 6.36 0.37
C LEU A 300 -1.27 7.15 0.83
N ARG A 301 -1.26 8.48 0.71
CA ARG A 301 -2.43 9.32 1.02
C ARG A 301 -3.66 8.95 0.18
N SER A 302 -3.48 8.62 -1.10
CA SER A 302 -4.56 8.13 -1.96
C SER A 302 -5.09 6.76 -1.50
N MET A 303 -4.20 5.84 -1.12
CA MET A 303 -4.57 4.48 -0.69
C MET A 303 -5.28 4.46 0.67
N VAL A 304 -4.90 5.33 1.61
CA VAL A 304 -5.57 5.42 2.93
C VAL A 304 -6.90 6.19 2.89
N LYS A 305 -7.20 6.92 1.81
CA LYS A 305 -8.51 7.56 1.62
C LYS A 305 -9.59 6.49 1.41
N SER A 306 -10.50 6.34 2.35
CA SER A 306 -11.61 5.38 2.22
C SER A 306 -12.51 5.64 1.01
N ASN A 307 -13.06 4.59 0.42
CA ASN A 307 -14.09 4.67 -0.63
C ASN A 307 -15.51 4.90 -0.07
N ARG A 308 -15.72 4.89 1.25
CA ARG A 308 -17.04 4.98 1.90
C ARG A 308 -17.87 6.19 1.45
N VAL A 309 -17.31 7.39 1.55
CA VAL A 309 -18.03 8.62 1.24
C VAL A 309 -18.25 8.74 -0.27
N GLY A 310 -17.24 8.36 -1.07
CA GLY A 310 -17.32 8.33 -2.52
C GLY A 310 -18.44 7.40 -3.02
N ALA A 311 -18.56 6.21 -2.43
CA ALA A 311 -19.69 5.31 -2.70
C ALA A 311 -21.01 5.99 -2.37
N GLY A 312 -21.17 6.54 -1.16
CA GLY A 312 -22.40 7.25 -0.79
C GLY A 312 -22.82 8.32 -1.80
N VAL A 313 -21.87 9.11 -2.32
CA VAL A 313 -22.12 10.12 -3.36
C VAL A 313 -22.55 9.48 -4.68
N LEU A 314 -21.83 8.47 -5.17
CA LEU A 314 -22.16 7.77 -6.42
C LEU A 314 -23.58 7.18 -6.38
N PHE A 315 -23.92 6.51 -5.27
CA PHE A 315 -25.23 5.89 -5.08
C PHE A 315 -26.35 6.94 -5.00
N ALA A 316 -26.13 8.03 -4.25
CA ALA A 316 -27.09 9.12 -4.15
C ALA A 316 -27.34 9.82 -5.50
N ARG A 317 -26.36 9.80 -6.40
CA ARG A 317 -26.43 10.35 -7.76
C ARG A 317 -26.94 9.35 -8.81
N GLY A 318 -27.45 8.20 -8.36
CA GLY A 318 -28.10 7.23 -9.23
C GLY A 318 -27.14 6.38 -10.05
N ALA A 319 -25.94 6.07 -9.51
CA ALA A 319 -25.04 5.12 -10.14
C ALA A 319 -25.77 3.81 -10.50
N THR A 320 -25.53 3.31 -11.72
CA THR A 320 -26.23 2.16 -12.31
C THR A 320 -25.41 0.87 -12.23
N ALA A 321 -24.08 1.02 -12.15
CA ALA A 321 -23.12 -0.04 -11.85
C ALA A 321 -21.90 0.55 -11.15
N CYS A 322 -21.23 -0.24 -10.33
CA CYS A 322 -20.04 0.18 -9.61
C CYS A 322 -19.11 -1.01 -9.34
N THR A 323 -17.80 -0.73 -9.34
CA THR A 323 -16.73 -1.62 -8.87
C THR A 323 -15.64 -0.75 -8.25
N ASP A 324 -14.74 -1.32 -7.47
CA ASP A 324 -13.45 -0.71 -7.16
C ASP A 324 -12.37 -1.15 -8.17
N VAL A 325 -11.38 -0.28 -8.39
CA VAL A 325 -10.26 -0.55 -9.29
C VAL A 325 -9.09 -1.05 -8.46
N THR A 326 -8.76 -2.33 -8.63
CA THR A 326 -7.71 -3.03 -7.87
C THR A 326 -6.68 -3.74 -8.78
N GLY A 327 -6.32 -4.99 -8.50
CA GLY A 327 -5.19 -5.70 -9.12
C GLY A 327 -5.29 -5.94 -10.63
N PHE A 328 -6.49 -5.97 -11.21
CA PHE A 328 -6.68 -6.14 -12.67
C PHE A 328 -6.47 -4.84 -13.48
N GLY A 329 -6.19 -3.73 -12.80
CA GLY A 329 -6.09 -2.42 -13.41
C GLY A 329 -7.43 -1.90 -13.92
N LEU A 330 -7.44 -0.65 -14.40
CA LEU A 330 -8.65 0.01 -14.85
C LEU A 330 -9.34 -0.77 -15.99
N LEU A 331 -8.57 -1.20 -16.99
CA LEU A 331 -9.14 -1.88 -18.15
C LEU A 331 -9.79 -3.22 -17.77
N GLY A 332 -9.17 -3.98 -16.87
CA GLY A 332 -9.71 -5.27 -16.46
C GLY A 332 -11.06 -5.15 -15.78
N HIS A 333 -11.15 -4.26 -14.80
CA HIS A 333 -12.39 -3.94 -14.11
C HIS A 333 -13.45 -3.36 -15.05
N LEU A 334 -13.06 -2.49 -15.99
CA LEU A 334 -13.98 -1.94 -16.98
C LEU A 334 -14.58 -3.02 -17.90
N VAL A 335 -13.78 -4.01 -18.31
CA VAL A 335 -14.25 -5.15 -19.12
C VAL A 335 -15.21 -6.03 -18.31
N GLU A 336 -14.94 -6.24 -17.01
CA GLU A 336 -15.84 -6.96 -16.11
C GLU A 336 -17.18 -6.26 -15.90
N MET A 337 -17.22 -4.93 -16.02
CA MET A 337 -18.48 -4.18 -15.99
C MET A 337 -19.20 -4.21 -17.34
N ALA A 338 -18.49 -4.00 -18.46
CA ALA A 338 -19.08 -3.80 -19.78
C ALA A 338 -19.78 -5.04 -20.32
N ARG A 339 -19.14 -6.21 -20.19
CA ARG A 339 -19.68 -7.48 -20.69
C ARG A 339 -21.04 -7.87 -20.10
N PRO A 340 -21.22 -7.95 -18.77
CA PRO A 340 -22.53 -8.31 -18.20
C PRO A 340 -23.57 -7.20 -18.34
N SER A 341 -23.15 -5.97 -18.66
CA SER A 341 -24.07 -4.87 -18.96
C SER A 341 -24.53 -4.87 -20.42
N GLU A 342 -23.92 -5.68 -21.29
CA GLU A 342 -24.20 -5.70 -22.73
C GLU A 342 -24.11 -4.29 -23.33
N VAL A 343 -23.00 -3.61 -23.08
CA VAL A 343 -22.70 -2.26 -23.58
C VAL A 343 -21.27 -2.16 -24.10
N ASP A 344 -21.03 -1.12 -24.88
CA ASP A 344 -19.70 -0.67 -25.25
C ASP A 344 -19.29 0.53 -24.39
N VAL A 345 -17.99 0.78 -24.30
CA VAL A 345 -17.45 1.92 -23.54
C VAL A 345 -16.41 2.66 -24.38
N GLU A 346 -16.55 3.99 -24.41
CA GLU A 346 -15.48 4.88 -24.83
C GLU A 346 -14.74 5.40 -23.60
N LEU A 347 -13.44 5.15 -23.53
CA LEU A 347 -12.55 5.59 -22.45
C LEU A 347 -11.59 6.65 -23.00
N ASP A 348 -11.58 7.82 -22.38
CA ASP A 348 -10.66 8.92 -22.71
C ASP A 348 -9.40 8.83 -21.85
N LEU A 349 -8.26 8.56 -22.50
CA LEU A 349 -6.99 8.43 -21.81
C LEU A 349 -6.51 9.75 -21.20
N ASN A 350 -6.80 10.89 -21.82
CA ASN A 350 -6.37 12.20 -21.32
C ASN A 350 -7.19 12.68 -20.11
N ALA A 351 -8.39 12.13 -19.94
CA ALA A 351 -9.25 12.43 -18.79
C ALA A 351 -8.88 11.63 -17.54
N LEU A 352 -7.95 10.67 -17.64
CA LEU A 352 -7.57 9.82 -16.52
C LEU A 352 -6.82 10.62 -15.44
N PRO A 353 -7.32 10.64 -14.18
CA PRO A 353 -6.55 11.18 -13.07
C PRO A 353 -5.36 10.27 -12.78
N LEU A 354 -4.16 10.86 -12.69
CA LEU A 354 -2.91 10.13 -12.43
C LEU A 354 -2.22 10.64 -11.16
N LEU A 355 -1.53 9.75 -10.46
CA LEU A 355 -0.60 10.12 -9.40
C LEU A 355 0.65 10.78 -10.00
N ASP A 356 1.21 11.77 -9.30
CA ASP A 356 2.47 12.39 -9.71
C ASP A 356 3.58 11.33 -9.80
N GLY A 357 4.38 11.38 -10.86
CA GLY A 357 5.43 10.40 -11.14
C GLY A 357 4.99 9.13 -11.87
N ALA A 358 3.69 8.80 -11.93
CA ALA A 358 3.24 7.55 -12.57
C ALA A 358 3.61 7.50 -14.07
N LEU A 359 3.45 8.62 -14.79
CA LEU A 359 3.84 8.72 -16.20
C LEU A 359 5.37 8.73 -16.37
N ASP A 360 6.11 9.35 -15.45
CA ASP A 360 7.57 9.33 -15.46
C ASP A 360 8.11 7.91 -15.30
N CYS A 361 7.55 7.12 -14.38
CA CYS A 361 7.90 5.71 -14.21
C CYS A 361 7.66 4.90 -15.49
N VAL A 362 6.49 5.08 -16.13
CA VAL A 362 6.17 4.43 -17.41
C VAL A 362 7.15 4.84 -18.53
N ARG A 363 7.48 6.13 -18.64
CA ARG A 363 8.47 6.64 -19.61
C ARG A 363 9.87 6.05 -19.40
N ASN A 364 10.23 5.75 -18.15
CA ASN A 364 11.47 5.08 -17.79
C ASN A 364 11.39 3.55 -17.90
N GLY A 365 10.28 2.98 -18.41
CA GLY A 365 10.11 1.54 -18.56
C GLY A 365 9.89 0.79 -17.25
N ILE A 366 9.49 1.49 -16.18
CA ILE A 366 9.22 0.89 -14.87
C ILE A 366 7.74 0.51 -14.79
N PHE A 367 7.48 -0.79 -14.74
CA PHE A 367 6.15 -1.38 -14.60
C PHE A 367 6.10 -2.30 -13.39
N SER A 368 4.92 -2.44 -12.80
CA SER A 368 4.65 -3.46 -11.78
C SER A 368 4.69 -4.87 -12.36
N SER A 369 4.94 -5.85 -11.50
CA SER A 369 5.09 -7.26 -11.89
C SER A 369 3.81 -7.91 -12.44
N LEU A 370 2.63 -7.38 -12.10
CA LEU A 370 1.33 -7.88 -12.57
C LEU A 370 0.84 -7.19 -13.86
N GLN A 371 1.44 -6.06 -14.23
CA GLN A 371 1.05 -5.31 -15.42
C GLN A 371 1.14 -6.15 -16.71
N PRO A 372 2.20 -6.95 -16.95
CA PRO A 372 2.30 -7.75 -18.19
C PRO A 372 1.17 -8.77 -18.36
N GLN A 373 0.64 -9.33 -17.26
CA GLN A 373 -0.54 -10.20 -17.30
C GLN A 373 -1.79 -9.40 -17.66
N ASN A 374 -1.96 -8.21 -17.09
CA ASN A 374 -3.09 -7.32 -17.39
C ASN A 374 -3.06 -6.82 -18.85
N VAL A 375 -1.89 -6.61 -19.45
CA VAL A 375 -1.74 -6.25 -20.88
C VAL A 375 -2.42 -7.25 -21.82
N ARG A 376 -2.59 -8.52 -21.42
CA ARG A 376 -3.34 -9.51 -22.22
C ARG A 376 -4.79 -9.09 -22.45
N LEU A 377 -5.35 -8.24 -21.60
CA LEU A 377 -6.69 -7.68 -21.74
C LEU A 377 -6.78 -6.59 -22.82
N ARG A 378 -5.65 -6.18 -23.42
CA ARG A 378 -5.62 -5.29 -24.60
C ARG A 378 -6.47 -5.81 -25.76
N ARG A 379 -6.67 -7.14 -25.85
CA ARG A 379 -7.59 -7.77 -26.82
C ARG A 379 -9.05 -7.33 -26.70
N ALA A 380 -9.44 -6.69 -25.60
CA ALA A 380 -10.76 -6.11 -25.42
C ALA A 380 -10.88 -4.67 -25.97
N ILE A 381 -9.79 -4.12 -26.52
CA ILE A 381 -9.74 -2.78 -27.12
C ILE A 381 -9.83 -2.88 -28.65
N ARG A 382 -10.75 -2.12 -29.25
CA ARG A 382 -10.96 -2.09 -30.71
C ARG A 382 -9.73 -1.69 -31.51
N ASN A 383 -9.64 -2.25 -32.71
CA ASN A 383 -8.52 -2.06 -33.63
C ASN A 383 -8.45 -0.68 -34.33
N GLY A 384 -9.43 0.22 -34.13
CA GLY A 384 -9.46 1.55 -34.77
C GLY A 384 -8.81 2.69 -33.98
N SER A 385 -8.36 2.46 -32.75
CA SER A 385 -7.87 3.51 -31.85
C SER A 385 -6.36 3.77 -32.03
N ASN A 386 -5.91 4.07 -33.26
CA ASN A 386 -4.47 4.15 -33.58
C ASN A 386 -3.72 5.20 -32.76
N GLY A 387 -4.25 6.43 -32.62
CA GLY A 387 -3.62 7.48 -31.78
C GLY A 387 -3.57 7.11 -30.30
N ALA A 388 -4.63 6.50 -29.77
CA ALA A 388 -4.66 6.04 -28.37
C ALA A 388 -3.73 4.83 -28.11
N ARG A 389 -3.45 4.01 -29.13
CA ARG A 389 -2.55 2.86 -29.02
C ARG A 389 -1.07 3.25 -28.92
N GLU A 390 -0.73 4.46 -29.36
CA GLU A 390 0.60 5.05 -29.28
C GLU A 390 0.75 5.97 -28.06
N SER A 391 -0.33 6.21 -27.31
CA SER A 391 -0.32 7.06 -26.13
C SER A 391 0.58 6.49 -25.03
N GLU A 392 1.43 7.34 -24.45
CA GLU A 392 2.25 7.03 -23.28
C GLU A 392 1.40 6.75 -22.02
N LEU A 393 0.11 7.10 -22.03
CA LEU A 393 -0.83 6.84 -20.95
C LEU A 393 -1.39 5.41 -21.01
N LEU A 394 -1.32 4.76 -22.17
CA LEU A 394 -1.89 3.42 -22.38
C LEU A 394 -1.37 2.39 -21.37
N PRO A 395 -0.09 2.33 -20.98
CA PRO A 395 0.37 1.35 -19.99
C PRO A 395 -0.31 1.48 -18.62
N LEU A 396 -0.78 2.68 -18.25
CA LEU A 396 -1.36 2.96 -16.93
C LEU A 396 -2.74 2.33 -16.71
N ILE A 397 -3.53 2.08 -17.77
CA ILE A 397 -4.83 1.40 -17.63
C ILE A 397 -4.69 -0.09 -17.31
N PHE A 398 -3.50 -0.66 -17.49
CA PHE A 398 -3.16 -2.04 -17.13
C PHE A 398 -2.44 -2.14 -15.78
N ASP A 399 -2.04 -1.02 -15.19
CA ASP A 399 -1.33 -1.00 -13.92
C ASP A 399 -2.28 -1.48 -12.79
N PRO A 400 -1.91 -2.50 -12.00
CA PRO A 400 -2.64 -2.89 -10.80
C PRO A 400 -2.71 -1.71 -9.83
N GLN A 401 -3.89 -1.49 -9.27
CA GLN A 401 -4.10 -0.49 -8.24
C GLN A 401 -4.23 -1.19 -6.88
N THR A 402 -3.52 -0.72 -5.86
CA THR A 402 -3.73 -1.17 -4.48
C THR A 402 -4.63 -0.15 -3.80
N ALA A 403 -5.74 -0.57 -3.18
CA ALA A 403 -6.71 0.31 -2.52
C ALA A 403 -7.16 1.48 -3.43
N GLY A 404 -7.40 1.16 -4.70
CA GLY A 404 -7.78 2.15 -5.71
C GLY A 404 -9.17 2.72 -5.50
N GLY A 405 -9.59 3.57 -6.43
CA GLY A 405 -10.89 4.24 -6.36
C GLY A 405 -12.02 3.38 -6.89
N LEU A 406 -13.24 3.83 -6.65
CA LEU A 406 -14.44 3.35 -7.33
C LEU A 406 -14.47 3.81 -8.79
N LEU A 407 -14.93 2.91 -9.65
CA LEU A 407 -15.31 3.12 -11.05
C LEU A 407 -16.82 2.86 -11.17
N ALA A 408 -17.57 3.87 -11.59
CA ALA A 408 -19.03 3.80 -11.63
C ALA A 408 -19.62 4.42 -12.89
N SER A 409 -20.76 3.84 -13.32
CA SER A 409 -21.61 4.37 -14.38
C SER A 409 -22.70 5.25 -13.75
N VAL A 410 -22.81 6.50 -14.18
CA VAL A 410 -23.76 7.49 -13.64
C VAL A 410 -24.54 8.15 -14.78
N PRO A 411 -25.86 8.37 -14.65
CA PRO A 411 -26.65 9.06 -15.67
C PRO A 411 -26.03 10.40 -16.08
N GLU A 412 -26.01 10.70 -17.38
CA GLU A 412 -25.36 11.91 -17.92
C GLU A 412 -25.82 13.21 -17.24
N ALA A 413 -27.12 13.32 -16.94
CA ALA A 413 -27.69 14.48 -16.28
C ALA A 413 -27.13 14.73 -14.85
N GLU A 414 -26.70 13.67 -14.16
CA GLU A 414 -26.16 13.75 -12.79
C GLU A 414 -24.63 13.78 -12.78
N ALA A 415 -23.96 13.46 -13.88
CA ALA A 415 -22.51 13.25 -13.91
C ALA A 415 -21.70 14.45 -13.42
N THR A 416 -22.05 15.67 -13.84
CA THR A 416 -21.34 16.89 -13.40
C THR A 416 -21.55 17.16 -11.91
N GLY A 417 -22.80 17.10 -11.44
CA GLY A 417 -23.13 17.28 -10.02
C GLY A 417 -22.56 16.17 -9.12
N CYS A 418 -22.31 14.98 -9.67
CA CYS A 418 -21.62 13.90 -9.00
C CYS A 418 -20.12 14.22 -8.80
N ILE A 419 -19.44 14.71 -9.83
CA ILE A 419 -18.04 15.14 -9.73
C ILE A 419 -17.87 16.26 -8.71
N ASP A 420 -18.73 17.28 -8.73
CA ASP A 420 -18.67 18.38 -7.77
C ASP A 420 -18.84 17.88 -6.33
N ALA A 421 -19.85 17.02 -6.10
CA ALA A 421 -20.08 16.42 -4.78
C ALA A 421 -18.91 15.52 -4.32
N LEU A 422 -18.28 14.78 -5.23
CA LEU A 422 -17.08 13.98 -4.92
C LEU A 422 -15.90 14.87 -4.53
N LYS A 423 -15.67 15.97 -5.25
CA LYS A 423 -14.60 16.92 -4.94
C LYS A 423 -14.82 17.58 -3.58
N ASP A 424 -16.05 18.02 -3.29
CA ASP A 424 -16.44 18.58 -1.99
C ASP A 424 -16.28 17.56 -0.85
N ALA A 425 -16.50 16.27 -1.12
CA ALA A 425 -16.26 15.17 -0.18
C ALA A 425 -14.76 14.77 -0.03
N GLY A 426 -13.86 15.53 -0.65
CA GLY A 426 -12.42 15.32 -0.57
C GLY A 426 -11.89 14.25 -1.51
N TYR A 427 -12.49 14.08 -2.68
CA TYR A 427 -11.95 13.32 -3.83
C TYR A 427 -11.61 14.31 -4.97
N PRO A 428 -10.56 15.14 -4.80
CA PRO A 428 -10.31 16.29 -5.69
C PRO A 428 -9.99 15.89 -7.14
N THR A 429 -9.47 14.68 -7.33
CA THR A 429 -9.09 14.12 -8.63
C THR A 429 -10.21 13.29 -9.28
N ALA A 430 -11.41 13.24 -8.69
CA ALA A 430 -12.52 12.53 -9.30
C ALA A 430 -12.83 13.12 -10.69
N ALA A 431 -12.97 12.25 -11.69
CA ALA A 431 -13.10 12.65 -13.09
C ALA A 431 -14.09 11.77 -13.85
N ILE A 432 -14.75 12.36 -14.84
CA ILE A 432 -15.47 11.62 -15.89
C ILE A 432 -14.39 11.15 -16.87
N VAL A 433 -14.19 9.85 -16.96
CA VAL A 433 -13.13 9.22 -17.77
C VAL A 433 -13.66 8.61 -19.06
N GLY A 434 -14.97 8.61 -19.28
CA GLY A 434 -15.57 7.98 -20.45
C GLY A 434 -17.08 8.07 -20.52
N ARG A 435 -17.65 7.36 -21.49
CA ARG A 435 -19.11 7.23 -21.67
C ARG A 435 -19.50 5.83 -22.12
N ILE A 436 -20.71 5.45 -21.75
CA ILE A 436 -21.30 4.17 -22.09
C ILE A 436 -22.11 4.30 -23.37
N LEU A 437 -21.91 3.37 -24.29
CA LEU A 437 -22.55 3.33 -25.61
C LEU A 437 -23.46 2.10 -25.73
N PRO A 438 -24.44 2.11 -26.65
CA PRO A 438 -25.14 0.90 -27.04
C PRO A 438 -24.15 -0.17 -27.53
N GLN A 439 -24.42 -1.43 -27.23
CA GLN A 439 -23.61 -2.54 -27.74
C GLN A 439 -23.57 -2.55 -29.26
N SER A 440 -22.38 -2.63 -29.82
CA SER A 440 -22.16 -2.88 -31.25
C SER A 440 -21.92 -4.36 -31.52
N ASN A 441 -21.80 -4.72 -32.80
CA ASN A 441 -21.49 -6.09 -33.22
C ASN A 441 -19.99 -6.46 -33.06
N ASN A 442 -19.16 -5.59 -32.48
CA ASN A 442 -17.75 -5.88 -32.26
C ASN A 442 -17.57 -6.78 -31.03
N LEU A 443 -16.56 -7.65 -31.05
CA LEU A 443 -16.23 -8.50 -29.90
C LEU A 443 -15.54 -7.70 -28.78
N GLU A 444 -14.83 -6.63 -29.15
CA GLU A 444 -14.12 -5.74 -28.26
C GLU A 444 -15.07 -4.61 -27.76
N PRO A 445 -15.41 -4.59 -26.45
CA PRO A 445 -16.36 -3.60 -25.94
C PRO A 445 -15.73 -2.23 -25.70
N ILE A 446 -14.39 -2.11 -25.69
CA ILE A 446 -13.70 -0.88 -25.31
C ILE A 446 -13.14 -0.16 -26.54
N THR A 447 -13.44 1.13 -26.65
CA THR A 447 -12.83 2.06 -27.59
C THR A 447 -12.04 3.09 -26.79
N LEU A 448 -10.78 3.34 -27.18
CA LEU A 448 -9.96 4.36 -26.54
C LEU A 448 -10.01 5.66 -27.34
N LEU A 449 -10.17 6.77 -26.61
CA LEU A 449 -10.02 8.14 -27.10
C LEU A 449 -8.68 8.69 -26.61
N SER A 450 -8.10 9.60 -27.41
CA SER A 450 -6.76 10.17 -27.22
C SER A 450 -6.75 11.67 -27.36
#